data_AF-J9AVZ4-F1
#
_entry.id   AF-J9AVZ4-F1
#
_cell.length_a   1.000
_cell.length_b   1.000
_cell.length_c   1.000
_cell.angle_alpha   90.00
_cell.angle_beta   90.00
_cell.angle_gamma   90.00
#
_symmetry.space_group_name_H-M   'P 1'
#
loop_
_entity.id
_entity.type
_entity.pdbx_description
1 polymer ?
#
loop_
_entity_poly.entity_id
_entity_poly.type
_entity_poly.pdbx_seq_one_letter_code
_entity_poly.pdbx_strand_id
1 'polypeptide(L)'
;MSKVEITRLLNRRGNLGLIAIAENNGYRVYRQSTKQATRAYYRCSRCDWLKKKNGSGRTAYITMVNDAIVGTAYPLHNELCQLYTSSALRMKQFDRIAKKEVLHNVKEDEQLKVKVDEEINIADRPICQSGHKRSQYWNDLQEKTFPEYIFAHFGGPANFEQ
;
A
#
# COMPACT_ATOMS: atom_id res chain seq x y z
N MET A 1 -29.31 -14.12 -4.82
CA MET A 1 -27.83 -14.07 -4.94
C MET A 1 -27.29 -13.23 -3.80
N SER A 2 -26.47 -13.80 -2.91
CA SER A 2 -25.85 -13.06 -1.81
C SER A 2 -24.89 -12.01 -2.38
N LYS A 3 -25.07 -10.74 -2.00
CA LYS A 3 -24.18 -9.65 -2.40
C LYS A 3 -22.82 -9.88 -1.72
N VAL A 4 -21.77 -10.05 -2.52
CA VAL A 4 -20.40 -10.19 -2.01
C VAL A 4 -19.92 -8.84 -1.51
N GLU A 5 -19.38 -8.79 -0.30
CA GLU A 5 -18.81 -7.58 0.27
C GLU A 5 -17.41 -7.34 -0.32
N ILE A 6 -17.25 -6.20 -0.99
CA ILE A 6 -16.00 -5.78 -1.63
C ILE A 6 -15.49 -4.52 -0.94
N THR A 7 -14.37 -4.61 -0.24
CA THR A 7 -13.70 -3.45 0.36
C THR A 7 -12.63 -2.93 -0.59
N ARG A 8 -12.72 -1.66 -1.00
CA ARG A 8 -11.69 -1.00 -1.83
C ARG A 8 -10.50 -0.58 -0.98
N LEU A 9 -9.30 -0.90 -1.42
CA LEU A 9 -8.07 -0.68 -0.66
C LEU A 9 -7.06 0.16 -1.47
N LEU A 10 -6.29 0.98 -0.78
CA LEU A 10 -5.18 1.73 -1.38
C LEU A 10 -4.04 0.78 -1.73
N ASN A 11 -3.39 0.98 -2.88
CA ASN A 11 -2.14 0.32 -3.25
C ASN A 11 -0.93 1.05 -2.64
N ARG A 12 0.29 0.56 -2.91
CA ARG A 12 1.53 1.19 -2.43
C ARG A 12 1.76 2.61 -2.95
N ARG A 13 1.08 3.00 -4.05
CA ARG A 13 1.15 4.34 -4.66
C ARG A 13 0.04 5.27 -4.14
N GLY A 14 -0.81 4.84 -3.21
CA GLY A 14 -1.92 5.64 -2.68
C GLY A 14 -3.18 5.70 -3.57
N ASN A 15 -3.28 4.84 -4.59
CA ASN A 15 -4.44 4.74 -5.48
C ASN A 15 -5.32 3.53 -5.13
N LEU A 16 -6.62 3.60 -5.43
CA LEU A 16 -7.58 2.49 -5.24
C LEU A 16 -7.40 1.37 -6.28
N GLY A 17 -6.27 0.68 -6.22
CA GLY A 17 -5.90 -0.41 -7.13
C GLY A 17 -6.03 -1.81 -6.53
N LEU A 18 -6.53 -1.92 -5.30
CA LEU A 18 -6.71 -3.18 -4.60
C LEU A 18 -8.15 -3.36 -4.15
N ILE A 19 -8.59 -4.61 -4.08
CA ILE A 19 -9.86 -5.01 -3.49
C ILE A 19 -9.63 -6.10 -2.45
N ALA A 20 -10.42 -6.11 -1.40
CA ALA A 20 -10.52 -7.20 -0.45
C ALA A 20 -11.93 -7.80 -0.53
N ILE A 21 -11.99 -9.13 -0.50
CA ILE A 21 -13.23 -9.90 -0.46
C ILE A 21 -13.20 -10.73 0.80
N ALA A 22 -14.29 -10.68 1.56
CA ALA A 22 -14.48 -11.49 2.76
C ALA A 22 -14.70 -12.96 2.36
N GLU A 23 -13.91 -13.85 2.96
CA GLU A 23 -13.98 -15.30 2.77
C GLU A 23 -13.84 -15.96 4.14
N ASN A 24 -14.87 -16.68 4.58
CA ASN A 24 -14.96 -17.27 5.91
C ASN A 24 -14.68 -16.21 7.01
N ASN A 25 -13.56 -16.34 7.72
CA ASN A 25 -13.17 -15.45 8.83
C ASN A 25 -12.00 -14.52 8.48
N GLY A 26 -11.77 -14.27 7.19
CA GLY A 26 -10.67 -13.42 6.75
C GLY A 26 -10.92 -12.80 5.40
N TYR A 27 -9.86 -12.23 4.83
CA TYR A 27 -9.93 -11.47 3.60
C TYR A 27 -8.92 -11.97 2.58
N ARG A 28 -9.38 -12.10 1.34
CA ARG A 28 -8.48 -12.23 0.18
C ARG A 28 -8.30 -10.88 -0.48
N VAL A 29 -7.04 -10.50 -0.67
CA VAL A 29 -6.68 -9.24 -1.32
C VAL A 29 -6.27 -9.50 -2.76
N TYR A 30 -6.93 -8.81 -3.67
CA TYR A 30 -6.63 -8.83 -5.09
C TYR A 30 -6.12 -7.47 -5.55
N ARG A 31 -5.19 -7.51 -6.51
CA ARG A 31 -4.63 -6.32 -7.15
C ARG A 31 -5.12 -6.20 -8.57
N GLN A 32 -5.42 -4.98 -8.97
CA GLN A 32 -5.82 -4.69 -10.33
C GLN A 32 -4.66 -5.02 -11.29
N SER A 33 -4.98 -5.77 -12.34
CA SER A 33 -4.07 -6.16 -13.40
C SER A 33 -4.25 -5.25 -14.60
N THR A 34 -5.45 -5.31 -15.19
CA THR A 34 -5.81 -4.65 -16.43
C THR A 34 -7.21 -4.08 -16.26
N LYS A 35 -7.46 -2.91 -16.82
CA LYS A 35 -8.78 -2.28 -16.87
C LYS A 35 -9.10 -1.95 -18.32
N GLN A 36 -10.26 -2.39 -18.79
CA GLN A 36 -10.78 -2.17 -20.13
C GLN A 36 -12.17 -1.57 -19.99
N ALA A 37 -12.33 -0.28 -20.30
CA ALA A 37 -13.61 0.44 -20.22
C ALA A 37 -14.44 0.10 -18.97
N THR A 38 -15.39 -0.82 -19.08
CA THR A 38 -16.32 -1.29 -18.04
C THR A 38 -15.84 -2.51 -17.25
N ARG A 39 -14.85 -3.24 -17.76
CA ARG A 39 -14.33 -4.49 -17.18
C ARG A 39 -12.96 -4.28 -16.53
N ALA A 40 -12.80 -4.80 -15.32
CA ALA A 40 -11.54 -4.77 -14.59
C ALA A 40 -11.13 -6.19 -14.16
N TYR A 41 -9.87 -6.51 -14.35
CA TYR A 41 -9.30 -7.81 -14.01
C TYR A 41 -8.43 -7.67 -12.78
N TYR A 42 -8.65 -8.53 -11.80
CA TYR A 42 -7.96 -8.54 -10.52
C TYR A 42 -7.27 -9.89 -10.35
N ARG A 43 -6.05 -9.88 -9.81
CA ARG A 43 -5.30 -11.10 -9.48
C ARG A 43 -4.96 -11.14 -8.00
N CYS A 44 -5.03 -12.31 -7.38
CA CYS A 44 -4.76 -12.43 -5.95
C CYS A 44 -3.31 -12.00 -5.65
N SER A 45 -3.16 -11.07 -4.70
CA SER A 45 -1.85 -10.52 -4.33
C SER A 45 -0.94 -11.58 -3.72
N ARG A 46 -1.49 -12.50 -2.92
CA ARG A 46 -0.74 -13.54 -2.23
C ARG A 46 -0.36 -14.68 -3.16
N CYS A 47 -1.27 -15.16 -4.00
CA CYS A 47 -0.94 -16.16 -5.02
C CYS A 47 0.14 -15.67 -5.99
N ASP A 48 0.07 -14.40 -6.41
CA ASP A 48 1.09 -13.84 -7.30
C ASP A 48 2.47 -13.78 -6.64
N TRP A 49 2.54 -13.42 -5.35
CA TRP A 49 3.78 -13.47 -4.60
C TRP A 49 4.30 -14.91 -4.44
N LEU A 50 3.42 -15.89 -4.16
CA LEU A 50 3.79 -17.30 -4.07
C LEU A 50 4.32 -17.83 -5.40
N LYS A 51 3.67 -17.50 -6.52
CA LYS A 51 4.13 -17.87 -7.86
C LYS A 51 5.53 -17.34 -8.15
N LYS A 52 5.81 -16.10 -7.74
CA LYS A 52 7.15 -15.50 -7.89
C LYS A 52 8.19 -16.14 -6.97
N LYS A 53 7.81 -16.51 -5.74
CA LYS A 53 8.73 -17.12 -4.77
C LYS A 53 9.07 -18.57 -5.14
N ASN A 54 8.07 -19.35 -5.54
CA ASN A 54 8.21 -20.79 -5.76
C ASN A 54 8.49 -21.13 -7.23
N GLY A 55 8.45 -20.15 -8.14
CA GLY A 55 8.62 -20.35 -9.59
C GLY A 55 7.43 -21.05 -10.29
N SER A 56 6.51 -21.63 -9.52
CA SER A 56 5.36 -22.38 -10.01
C SER A 56 4.10 -22.10 -9.20
N GLY A 57 2.96 -22.55 -9.71
CA GLY A 57 1.66 -22.47 -9.03
C GLY A 57 0.66 -21.53 -9.69
N ARG A 58 -0.61 -21.73 -9.30
CA ARG A 58 -1.75 -20.97 -9.83
C ARG A 58 -1.88 -19.59 -9.20
N THR A 59 -2.33 -18.64 -10.00
CA THR A 59 -2.80 -17.33 -9.53
C THR A 59 -4.30 -17.27 -9.70
N ALA A 60 -5.02 -16.97 -8.62
CA ALA A 60 -6.46 -16.76 -8.70
C ALA A 60 -6.79 -15.40 -9.31
N TYR A 61 -7.82 -15.36 -10.14
CA TYR A 61 -8.29 -14.17 -10.85
C TYR A 61 -9.76 -13.89 -10.56
N ILE A 62 -10.11 -12.61 -10.51
CA ILE A 62 -11.48 -12.11 -10.43
C ILE A 62 -11.69 -11.11 -11.55
N THR A 63 -12.85 -11.20 -12.18
CA THR A 63 -13.29 -10.23 -13.18
C THR A 63 -14.42 -9.42 -12.58
N MET A 64 -14.35 -8.11 -12.75
CA MET A 64 -15.42 -7.19 -12.38
C MET A 64 -15.93 -6.46 -13.62
N VAL A 65 -17.23 -6.23 -13.71
CA VAL A 65 -17.87 -5.38 -14.72
C VAL A 65 -18.80 -4.42 -13.98
N ASN A 66 -18.69 -3.12 -14.24
CA ASN A 66 -19.49 -2.08 -13.57
C ASN A 66 -19.50 -2.25 -12.04
N ASP A 67 -18.31 -2.47 -11.47
CA ASP A 67 -18.08 -2.68 -10.04
C ASP A 67 -18.75 -3.91 -9.38
N ALA A 68 -19.38 -4.78 -10.17
CA ALA A 68 -19.87 -6.08 -9.73
C ALA A 68 -18.92 -7.20 -10.15
N ILE A 69 -18.76 -8.24 -9.33
CA ILE A 69 -18.02 -9.45 -9.70
C ILE A 69 -18.81 -10.22 -10.75
N VAL A 70 -18.15 -10.59 -11.84
CA VAL A 70 -18.69 -11.45 -12.89
C VAL A 70 -18.04 -12.83 -12.79
N GLY A 71 -18.86 -13.87 -12.69
CA GLY A 71 -18.42 -15.25 -12.50
C GLY A 71 -18.30 -15.62 -11.02
N THR A 72 -17.24 -16.34 -10.66
CA THR A 72 -17.01 -16.77 -9.27
C THR A 72 -16.35 -15.66 -8.44
N ALA A 73 -16.92 -15.38 -7.27
CA ALA A 73 -16.32 -14.52 -6.26
C ALA A 73 -15.23 -15.21 -5.44
N TYR A 74 -15.25 -16.54 -5.43
CA TYR A 74 -14.33 -17.40 -4.68
C TYR A 74 -13.60 -18.31 -5.67
N PRO A 75 -12.71 -17.75 -6.53
CA PRO A 75 -11.90 -18.55 -7.43
C PRO A 75 -10.96 -19.47 -6.66
N LEU A 76 -10.48 -20.53 -7.28
CA LEU A 76 -9.58 -21.48 -6.66
C LEU A 76 -8.16 -20.89 -6.49
N HIS A 77 -7.64 -20.85 -5.26
CA HIS A 77 -6.33 -20.27 -4.91
C HIS A 77 -5.25 -21.33 -4.72
N ASN A 78 -3.97 -20.94 -4.82
CA ASN A 78 -2.86 -21.80 -4.39
C ASN A 78 -3.09 -22.26 -2.93
N GLU A 79 -2.73 -23.50 -2.61
CA GLU A 79 -2.93 -24.11 -1.29
C GLU A 79 -2.23 -23.34 -0.16
N LEU A 80 -1.08 -22.72 -0.46
CA LEU A 80 -0.34 -21.88 0.48
C LEU A 80 -0.90 -20.45 0.60
N CYS A 81 -1.98 -20.13 -0.13
CA CYS A 81 -2.57 -18.80 -0.13
C CYS A 81 -3.50 -18.61 1.07
N GLN A 82 -2.91 -18.24 2.20
CA GLN A 82 -3.61 -17.92 3.43
C GLN A 82 -4.40 -16.59 3.36
N LEU A 83 -5.49 -16.53 4.12
CA LEU A 83 -6.33 -15.35 4.28
C LEU A 83 -5.63 -14.29 5.15
N TYR A 84 -5.93 -13.02 4.91
CA TYR A 84 -5.56 -11.94 5.81
C TYR A 84 -6.56 -11.84 6.95
N THR A 85 -6.06 -11.71 8.18
CA THR A 85 -6.89 -11.32 9.32
C THR A 85 -7.35 -9.87 9.17
N SER A 86 -8.47 -9.52 9.80
CA SER A 86 -9.00 -8.15 9.82
C SER A 86 -7.97 -7.15 10.34
N SER A 87 -7.23 -7.50 11.39
CA SER A 87 -6.18 -6.66 11.97
C SER A 87 -5.03 -6.42 10.99
N ALA A 88 -4.53 -7.47 10.33
CA ALA A 88 -3.45 -7.35 9.35
C ALA A 88 -3.87 -6.53 8.12
N LEU A 89 -5.13 -6.64 7.69
CA LEU A 89 -5.67 -5.83 6.60
C LEU A 89 -5.73 -4.35 6.99
N ARG A 90 -6.25 -4.05 8.20
CA ARG A 90 -6.41 -2.69 8.72
C ARG A 90 -5.07 -1.99 8.89
N MET A 91 -4.10 -2.64 9.52
CA MET A 91 -2.74 -2.07 9.69
C MET A 91 -2.12 -1.71 8.34
N LYS A 92 -2.23 -2.61 7.35
CA LYS A 92 -1.72 -2.33 6.00
C LYS A 92 -2.39 -1.15 5.30
N GLN A 93 -3.64 -0.86 5.61
CA GLN A 93 -4.33 0.32 5.07
C GLN A 93 -3.91 1.59 5.81
N PHE A 94 -3.82 1.52 7.13
CA PHE A 94 -3.37 2.64 7.95
C PHE A 94 -2.00 3.15 7.48
N ASP A 95 -1.02 2.24 7.31
CA ASP A 95 0.31 2.61 6.80
C ASP A 95 0.28 3.30 5.43
N ARG A 96 -0.68 2.93 4.57
CA ARG A 96 -0.80 3.49 3.21
C ARG A 96 -1.49 4.85 3.24
N ILE A 97 -2.48 5.02 4.11
CA ILE A 97 -3.18 6.28 4.31
C ILE A 97 -2.20 7.29 4.89
N ALA A 98 -1.52 6.96 5.99
CA ALA A 98 -0.53 7.83 6.62
C ALA A 98 0.57 8.27 5.64
N LYS A 99 1.12 7.34 4.83
CA LYS A 99 2.11 7.68 3.80
C LYS A 99 1.56 8.60 2.71
N LYS A 100 0.28 8.46 2.35
CA LYS A 100 -0.36 9.31 1.36
C LYS A 100 -0.57 10.73 1.90
N GLU A 101 -0.99 10.86 3.16
CA GLU A 101 -1.18 12.15 3.83
C GLU A 101 0.14 12.90 3.99
N VAL A 102 1.20 12.24 4.45
CA VAL A 102 2.53 12.87 4.54
C VAL A 102 3.01 13.38 3.18
N LEU A 103 2.83 12.59 2.11
CA LEU A 103 3.22 13.02 0.76
C LEU A 103 2.36 14.19 0.25
N HIS A 104 1.10 14.27 0.68
CA HIS A 104 0.23 15.39 0.32
C HIS A 104 0.70 16.68 0.98
N ASN A 105 0.93 16.63 2.29
CA ASN A 105 1.36 17.79 3.07
C ASN A 105 2.71 18.34 2.56
N VAL A 106 3.66 17.46 2.19
CA VAL A 106 4.95 17.90 1.60
C VAL A 106 4.74 18.69 0.30
N LYS A 107 3.78 18.27 -0.55
CA LYS A 107 3.49 18.99 -1.79
C LYS A 107 2.76 20.31 -1.56
N GLU A 108 1.96 20.40 -0.50
CA GLU A 108 1.31 21.65 -0.10
C GLU A 108 2.35 22.62 0.45
N ASP A 109 3.28 22.16 1.28
CA ASP A 109 4.39 22.95 1.80
C ASP A 109 5.33 23.44 0.69
N GLU A 110 5.62 22.59 -0.32
CA GLU A 110 6.38 22.99 -1.51
C GLU A 110 5.62 24.03 -2.35
N GLN A 111 4.31 23.87 -2.55
CA GLN A 111 3.49 24.86 -3.27
C GLN A 111 3.37 26.19 -2.51
N LEU A 112 3.32 26.17 -1.18
CA LEU A 112 3.36 27.37 -0.36
C LEU A 112 4.72 28.08 -0.47
N LYS A 113 5.84 27.34 -0.51
CA LYS A 113 7.18 27.93 -0.73
C LYS A 113 7.31 28.59 -2.10
N VAL A 114 6.83 27.94 -3.17
CA VAL A 114 6.87 28.52 -4.53
C VAL A 114 6.05 29.81 -4.62
N LYS A 115 4.89 29.89 -3.95
CA LYS A 115 4.09 31.13 -3.91
C LYS A 115 4.77 32.26 -3.14
N VAL A 116 5.45 31.93 -2.03
CA VAL A 116 6.25 32.91 -1.27
C VAL A 116 7.41 33.42 -2.12
N ASP A 117 8.06 32.57 -2.93
CA ASP A 117 9.14 32.98 -3.82
C ASP A 117 8.65 33.81 -5.04
N GLU A 118 7.45 33.55 -5.55
CA GLU A 118 6.82 34.37 -6.61
C GLU A 118 6.39 35.75 -6.09
N GLU A 119 5.84 35.85 -4.88
CA GLU A 119 5.47 37.13 -4.27
C GLU A 119 6.70 37.97 -3.87
N ILE A 120 7.83 37.34 -3.51
CA ILE A 120 9.08 38.04 -3.18
C ILE A 120 9.79 38.58 -4.44
N ASN A 121 9.51 38.07 -5.64
CA ASN A 121 10.14 38.55 -6.88
C ASN A 121 9.58 39.87 -7.45
N ILE A 122 8.68 40.56 -6.73
CA ILE A 122 8.17 41.90 -7.11
C ILE A 122 8.81 43.04 -6.30
N ALA A 123 9.63 42.75 -5.28
CA ALA A 123 10.31 43.80 -4.52
C ALA A 123 11.82 43.54 -4.36
N ASP A 124 12.58 44.31 -5.13
CA ASP A 124 13.93 44.80 -4.84
C ASP A 124 15.08 43.80 -4.56
N ARG A 125 16.00 43.73 -5.52
CA ARG A 125 17.44 43.52 -5.26
C ARG A 125 17.97 44.81 -4.58
N PRO A 126 18.84 44.76 -3.54
CA PRO A 126 20.24 44.35 -3.77
C PRO A 126 21.03 43.71 -2.59
N ILE A 127 22.13 43.03 -3.00
CA ILE A 127 23.46 42.84 -2.34
C ILE A 127 23.63 41.90 -1.12
N CYS A 128 24.64 41.05 -1.27
CA CYS A 128 25.15 39.96 -0.43
C CYS A 128 25.70 40.40 0.94
N GLN A 129 25.64 39.53 1.97
CA GLN A 129 26.81 38.86 2.57
C GLN A 129 26.43 37.85 3.68
N SER A 130 27.11 36.69 3.62
CA SER A 130 27.39 35.65 4.62
C SER A 130 26.67 35.61 5.98
N GLY A 131 26.19 34.41 6.35
CA GLY A 131 25.96 34.03 7.75
C GLY A 131 25.48 32.59 7.90
N HIS A 132 26.37 31.69 8.32
CA HIS A 132 26.03 30.33 8.72
C HIS A 132 24.96 30.33 9.85
N LYS A 133 23.97 29.43 9.76
CA LYS A 133 23.39 28.73 10.92
C LYS A 133 22.55 27.52 10.50
N ARG A 134 23.09 26.34 10.81
CA ARG A 134 22.46 25.03 10.78
C ARG A 134 21.38 24.99 11.86
N SER A 135 20.10 25.01 11.48
CA SER A 135 18.99 24.92 12.44
C SER A 135 18.72 23.47 12.82
N GLN A 136 18.80 23.21 14.12
CA GLN A 136 18.57 21.94 14.79
C GLN A 136 17.06 21.78 15.02
N TYR A 137 16.43 20.83 14.35
CA TYR A 137 15.08 20.36 14.74
C TYR A 137 15.05 18.83 14.64
N TRP A 138 15.76 18.20 15.57
CA TRP A 138 15.76 16.76 15.81
C TRP A 138 16.01 16.55 17.29
N ASN A 139 15.03 16.83 18.14
CA ASN A 139 15.02 16.42 19.55
C ASN A 139 13.62 16.72 20.13
N ASP A 140 12.58 16.02 19.71
CA ASP A 140 11.29 16.00 20.47
C ASP A 140 10.35 14.84 20.08
N LEU A 141 10.87 13.71 19.59
CA LEU A 141 10.05 12.51 19.40
C LEU A 141 10.74 11.23 19.91
N GLN A 142 11.50 11.36 21.00
CA GLN A 142 11.80 10.22 21.88
C GLN A 142 10.76 10.22 22.99
N GLU A 143 9.66 9.48 22.80
CA GLU A 143 8.86 8.83 23.87
C GLU A 143 7.54 8.32 23.29
N LYS A 144 7.61 7.36 22.38
CA LYS A 144 6.52 6.39 22.21
C LYS A 144 7.17 5.03 22.07
N THR A 145 7.03 4.26 23.14
CA THR A 145 7.51 2.90 23.32
C THR A 145 7.23 2.08 22.06
N PHE A 146 8.29 1.73 21.35
CA PHE A 146 8.29 0.87 20.18
C PHE A 146 8.10 -0.58 20.64
N PRO A 147 7.08 -1.32 20.18
CA PRO A 147 7.15 -2.77 20.20
C PRO A 147 8.14 -3.18 19.12
N GLU A 148 9.17 -3.90 19.53
CA GLU A 148 10.28 -4.34 18.70
C GLU A 148 9.81 -5.02 17.41
N TYR A 149 10.52 -4.64 16.37
CA TYR A 149 10.27 -4.97 14.98
C TYR A 149 10.84 -6.35 14.69
N ILE A 150 9.99 -7.38 14.60
CA ILE A 150 10.39 -8.67 14.02
C ILE A 150 9.68 -8.84 12.68
N PHE A 151 10.38 -8.46 11.61
CA PHE A 151 10.17 -9.10 10.31
C PHE A 151 10.58 -10.57 10.47
N ALA A 152 9.61 -11.46 10.70
CA ALA A 152 9.85 -12.89 10.62
C ALA A 152 10.23 -13.23 9.17
N HIS A 153 11.54 -13.33 8.92
CA HIS A 153 12.09 -14.16 7.88
C HIS A 153 11.61 -15.59 8.15
N PHE A 154 10.57 -16.03 7.45
CA PHE A 154 10.24 -17.45 7.40
C PHE A 154 11.24 -18.16 6.47
N GLY A 155 12.46 -18.36 6.98
CA GLY A 155 13.36 -19.44 6.60
C GLY A 155 13.29 -20.48 7.70
N GLY A 156 12.73 -21.65 7.41
CA GLY A 156 12.84 -22.80 8.30
C GLY A 156 14.27 -23.35 8.28
N PRO A 157 14.72 -24.04 9.34
CA PRO A 157 16.08 -24.58 9.42
C PRO A 157 16.28 -25.67 8.35
N ALA A 158 17.37 -25.56 7.60
CA ALA A 158 17.89 -26.67 6.83
C ALA A 158 18.52 -27.66 7.82
N ASN A 159 17.91 -28.82 8.01
CA ASN A 159 18.57 -29.96 8.63
C ASN A 159 19.64 -30.46 7.66
N PHE A 160 20.89 -30.41 8.10
CA PHE A 160 21.99 -31.13 7.51
C PHE A 160 22.18 -32.38 8.38
N GLU A 161 21.85 -33.55 7.86
CA GLU A 161 22.33 -34.83 8.40
C GLU A 161 23.28 -35.46 7.38
N GLN A 162 24.25 -36.17 7.95
CA GLN A 162 25.61 -36.47 7.49
C GLN A 162 25.71 -37.38 6.27
#